data_AF-A0A447R8P5-F1
#
_entry.id   AF-A0A447R8P5-F1
#
_cell.length_a   1.000
_cell.length_b   1.000
_cell.length_c   1.000
_cell.angle_alpha   90.00
_cell.angle_beta   90.00
_cell.angle_gamma   90.00
#
_symmetry.space_group_name_H-M   'P 1'
#
loop_
_entity.id
_entity.type
_entity.pdbx_description
1 polymer ?
#
loop_
_entity_poly.entity_id
_entity_poly.type
_entity_poly.pdbx_seq_one_letter_code
_entity_poly.pdbx_strand_id
1 'polypeptide(L)'
;MRYLHTKVALNQVYAAGWLNETALNRGYSGSGEKMSAIALDNQLDGSVDTGEINHRLLVGIDYQDRSNHTTGYYGAFPPIDAFNPVYGAQPDYITLYSREKHKLRQTGYYLQDQMSWDRWRFTLGGRYDRVSVSNIDKLHDSRSDLDKNNVSTRAALLYLFDNGVAPYLSYSTAFTPTSFADENGNVLEPMKGKQWEAGVKYEPLGWNSQFSAAVYRINQTNIATKEEPTDPYRSIGEIESKGVELEAISHLSDSVRLQAAYTYTDIRYKKSSPQEQGKRAVYAPRNQASAWLSYDVKSGLLEGLTLGSGIRYVNGVTSDRLNTHTLPSYTLVDMVVGYDLSSIGLNGLSAQLNVNNLTDKRYVAACNSLSYCYFGAERSIVGSVSWAF
;
A
#
# COMPACT_ATOMS: atom_id res chain seq x y z
N MET A 1 1.55 -0.66 -24.64
CA MET A 1 2.16 0.64 -24.29
C MET A 1 1.18 1.43 -23.46
N ARG A 2 1.63 2.05 -22.37
CA ARG A 2 0.86 3.00 -21.55
C ARG A 2 1.62 4.31 -21.50
N TYR A 3 0.90 5.42 -21.64
CA TYR A 3 1.44 6.77 -21.50
C TYR A 3 0.65 7.51 -20.42
N LEU A 4 1.35 8.28 -19.61
CA LEU A 4 0.78 9.08 -18.54
C LEU A 4 1.35 10.49 -18.62
N HIS A 5 0.47 11.48 -18.54
CA HIS A 5 0.84 12.85 -18.21
C HIS A 5 -0.04 13.33 -17.07
N THR A 6 0.58 13.91 -16.04
CA THR A 6 -0.14 14.39 -14.87
C THR A 6 0.43 15.71 -14.43
N LYS A 7 -0.46 16.61 -14.01
CA LYS A 7 -0.11 17.85 -13.33
C LYS A 7 -0.82 17.88 -12.00
N VAL A 8 -0.08 18.16 -10.94
CA VAL A 8 -0.62 18.28 -9.59
C VAL A 8 -0.16 19.61 -9.03
N ALA A 9 -1.06 20.29 -8.32
CA ALA A 9 -0.74 21.44 -7.51
C ALA A 9 -1.19 21.15 -6.09
N LEU A 10 -0.28 21.27 -5.13
CA LEU A 10 -0.56 21.20 -3.71
C LEU A 10 -0.48 22.60 -3.13
N ASN A 11 -1.48 22.96 -2.32
CA ASN A 11 -1.48 24.16 -1.49
C ASN A 11 -2.06 23.77 -0.14
N GLN A 12 -1.23 23.69 0.89
CA GLN A 12 -1.66 23.20 2.19
C GLN A 12 -1.11 24.08 3.30
N VAL A 13 -2.01 24.60 4.14
CA VAL A 13 -1.64 25.13 5.46
C VAL A 13 -1.76 23.98 6.46
N TYR A 14 -0.77 23.81 7.32
CA TYR A 14 -0.71 22.72 8.29
C TYR A 14 -0.31 23.24 9.68
N ALA A 15 -0.68 22.49 10.72
CA ALA A 15 -0.29 22.81 12.09
C ALA A 15 1.21 22.51 12.28
N ALA A 16 1.97 23.50 12.75
CA ALA A 16 3.42 23.43 12.95
C ALA A 16 3.77 23.52 14.45
N GLY A 17 3.02 22.79 15.29
CA GLY A 17 3.15 22.79 16.74
C GLY A 17 2.32 23.85 17.46
N TRP A 18 2.37 23.82 18.79
CA TRP A 18 1.65 24.75 19.66
C TRP A 18 2.49 25.98 19.95
N LEU A 19 1.88 27.17 19.84
CA LEU A 19 2.44 28.42 20.34
C LEU A 19 2.17 28.57 21.84
N ASN A 20 0.98 28.17 22.29
CA ASN A 20 0.54 28.14 23.68
C ASN A 20 -0.60 27.11 23.85
N GLU A 21 -1.30 27.13 24.98
CA GLU A 21 -2.35 26.15 25.31
C GLU A 21 -3.50 26.07 24.31
N THR A 22 -3.80 27.15 23.57
CA THR A 22 -4.91 27.17 22.61
C THR A 22 -4.48 27.50 21.18
N ALA A 23 -3.37 28.22 20.98
CA ALA A 23 -2.92 28.65 19.67
C ALA A 23 -1.91 27.68 19.03
N LEU A 24 -2.16 27.32 17.78
CA LEU A 24 -1.28 26.56 16.91
C LEU A 24 -0.46 27.48 16.02
N ASN A 25 0.85 27.24 15.93
CA ASN A 25 1.66 27.73 14.83
C ASN A 25 1.18 27.09 13.52
N ARG A 26 1.27 27.82 12.42
CA ARG A 26 0.87 27.32 11.10
C ARG A 26 1.97 27.48 10.08
N GLY A 27 2.32 26.37 9.44
CA GLY A 27 3.20 26.33 8.28
C GLY A 27 2.40 26.25 6.99
N TYR A 28 3.06 26.52 5.88
CA TYR A 28 2.54 26.28 4.54
C TYR A 28 3.48 25.37 3.77
N SER A 29 2.91 24.40 3.06
CA SER A 29 3.59 23.54 2.09
C SER A 29 2.85 23.64 0.76
N GLY A 30 3.58 24.01 -0.28
CA GLY A 30 3.07 24.12 -1.64
C GLY A 30 3.94 23.31 -2.60
N SER A 31 3.33 22.68 -3.60
CA SER A 31 4.08 22.04 -4.67
C SER A 31 3.41 22.20 -6.03
N GLY A 32 4.23 22.35 -7.07
CA GLY A 32 3.80 22.24 -8.46
C GLY A 32 4.54 21.08 -9.10
N GLU A 33 3.80 20.07 -9.56
CA GLU A 33 4.37 18.84 -10.13
C GLU A 33 3.87 18.59 -11.54
N LYS A 34 4.79 18.19 -12.42
CA LYS A 34 4.49 17.78 -13.80
C LYS A 34 5.24 16.50 -14.11
N MET A 35 4.49 15.42 -14.24
CA MET A 35 5.02 14.10 -14.54
C MET A 35 4.63 13.66 -15.94
N SER A 36 5.58 13.12 -16.67
CA SER A 36 5.35 12.35 -17.90
C SER A 36 5.99 10.97 -17.74
N ALA A 37 5.28 9.94 -18.16
CA ALA A 37 5.75 8.57 -18.07
C ALA A 37 5.31 7.75 -19.28
N ILE A 38 6.15 6.81 -19.69
CA ILE A 38 5.82 5.76 -20.65
C ILE A 38 6.22 4.41 -20.04
N ALA A 39 5.38 3.41 -20.26
CA ALA A 39 5.67 2.03 -19.94
C ALA A 39 5.29 1.10 -21.10
N LEU A 40 6.16 0.14 -21.38
CA LEU A 40 5.97 -0.90 -22.37
C LEU A 40 6.36 -2.23 -21.74
N ASP A 41 5.60 -3.27 -22.04
CA ASP A 41 5.90 -4.65 -21.65
C ASP A 41 5.50 -5.54 -22.82
N ASN A 42 6.45 -6.32 -23.33
CA ASN A 42 6.25 -7.26 -24.43
C ASN A 42 6.54 -8.66 -23.90
N GLN A 43 5.58 -9.55 -24.09
CA GLN A 43 5.59 -10.88 -23.52
C GLN A 43 5.41 -11.93 -24.61
N LEU A 44 6.12 -13.04 -24.47
CA LEU A 44 5.89 -14.27 -25.19
C LEU A 44 5.57 -15.35 -24.15
N ASP A 45 4.34 -15.85 -24.19
CA ASP A 45 3.84 -16.96 -23.37
C ASP A 45 3.65 -18.17 -24.27
N GLY A 46 4.05 -19.34 -23.79
CA GLY A 46 3.90 -20.59 -24.52
C GLY A 46 3.99 -21.80 -23.61
N SER A 47 3.42 -22.91 -24.09
CA SER A 47 3.45 -24.19 -23.37
C SER A 47 4.26 -25.23 -24.15
N VAL A 48 5.04 -26.03 -23.44
CA VAL A 48 5.77 -27.17 -24.00
C VAL A 48 5.78 -28.31 -23.01
N ASP A 49 5.61 -29.54 -23.49
CA ASP A 49 5.68 -30.74 -22.67
C ASP A 49 7.08 -31.36 -22.79
N THR A 50 7.68 -31.72 -21.65
CA THR A 50 8.87 -32.56 -21.60
C THR A 50 8.56 -33.84 -20.81
N GLY A 51 8.15 -34.89 -21.55
CA GLY A 51 7.66 -36.12 -20.93
C GLY A 51 6.37 -35.87 -20.16
N GLU A 52 6.36 -36.13 -18.85
CA GLU A 52 5.20 -35.93 -17.97
C GLU A 52 5.09 -34.50 -17.41
N ILE A 53 6.07 -33.63 -17.71
CA ILE A 53 6.11 -32.27 -17.18
C ILE A 53 5.57 -31.31 -18.23
N ASN A 54 4.50 -30.60 -17.89
CA ASN A 54 4.00 -29.48 -18.68
C ASN A 54 4.69 -28.19 -18.21
N HIS A 55 5.37 -27.51 -19.13
CA HIS A 55 5.99 -26.21 -18.89
C HIS A 55 5.11 -25.11 -19.48
N ARG A 56 4.89 -24.05 -18.71
CA ARG A 56 4.37 -22.78 -19.21
C ARG A 56 5.45 -21.72 -19.06
N LEU A 57 6.10 -21.43 -20.18
CA LEU A 57 7.22 -20.51 -20.30
C LEU A 57 6.72 -19.10 -20.62
N LEU A 58 7.22 -18.13 -19.87
CA LEU A 58 6.99 -16.71 -20.08
C LEU A 58 8.34 -16.01 -20.22
N VAL A 59 8.59 -15.40 -21.37
CA VAL A 59 9.74 -14.54 -21.63
C VAL A 59 9.23 -13.14 -21.92
N GLY A 60 9.87 -12.12 -21.35
CA GLY A 60 9.49 -10.76 -21.66
C GLY A 60 10.58 -9.72 -21.48
N ILE A 61 10.30 -8.57 -22.09
CA ILE A 61 11.10 -7.36 -21.98
C ILE A 61 10.15 -6.20 -21.65
N ASP A 62 10.47 -5.47 -20.60
CA ASP A 62 9.78 -4.24 -20.26
C ASP A 62 10.71 -3.03 -20.22
N TYR A 63 10.09 -1.87 -20.38
CA TYR A 63 10.74 -0.58 -20.37
C TYR A 63 9.83 0.43 -19.68
N GLN A 64 10.42 1.22 -18.79
CA GLN A 64 9.78 2.42 -18.27
C GLN A 64 10.72 3.62 -18.34
N ASP A 65 10.16 4.77 -18.69
CA ASP A 65 10.81 6.08 -18.58
C ASP A 65 9.83 7.04 -17.92
N ARG A 66 10.27 7.68 -16.84
CA ARG A 66 9.50 8.67 -16.10
C ARG A 66 10.36 9.90 -15.88
N SER A 67 9.79 11.06 -16.16
CA SER A 67 10.34 12.34 -15.73
C SER A 67 9.32 13.11 -14.92
N ASN A 68 9.69 13.52 -13.71
CA ASN A 68 8.92 14.43 -12.86
C ASN A 68 9.65 15.76 -12.74
N HIS A 69 8.93 16.86 -12.90
CA HIS A 69 9.42 18.20 -12.58
C HIS A 69 8.65 18.68 -11.37
N THR A 70 9.37 19.00 -10.31
CA THR A 70 8.82 19.41 -9.02
C THR A 70 9.26 20.83 -8.71
N THR A 71 8.41 21.59 -8.05
CA THR A 71 8.71 22.93 -7.56
C THR A 71 8.08 23.05 -6.20
N GLY A 72 8.89 23.25 -5.17
CA GLY A 72 8.48 23.27 -3.78
C GLY A 72 8.45 24.68 -3.21
N TYR A 73 7.40 24.97 -2.44
CA TYR A 73 7.22 26.21 -1.69
C TYR A 73 7.01 25.89 -0.21
N TYR A 74 7.59 26.70 0.67
CA TYR A 74 7.24 26.71 2.08
C TYR A 74 6.84 28.12 2.52
N GLY A 75 6.13 28.21 3.63
CA GLY A 75 5.72 29.49 4.17
C GLY A 75 5.25 29.38 5.61
N ALA A 76 4.83 30.52 6.15
CA ALA A 76 4.22 30.61 7.47
C ALA A 76 2.90 31.38 7.38
N PHE A 77 1.99 31.05 8.29
CA PHE A 77 0.74 31.76 8.50
C PHE A 77 0.65 32.19 9.96
N PRO A 78 -0.09 33.28 10.26
CA PRO A 78 -0.34 33.69 11.63
C PRO A 78 -0.89 32.53 12.46
N PRO A 79 -0.56 32.42 13.76
CA PRO A 79 -1.11 31.40 14.63
C PRO A 79 -2.65 31.40 14.63
N ILE A 80 -3.27 30.25 14.87
CA ILE A 80 -4.73 30.12 14.98
C ILE A 80 -5.11 29.44 16.28
N ASP A 81 -6.17 29.89 16.95
CA ASP A 81 -6.75 29.15 18.07
C ASP A 81 -7.34 27.82 17.56
N ALA A 82 -6.87 26.69 18.10
CA ALA A 82 -7.26 25.35 17.69
C ALA A 82 -8.70 24.99 18.09
N PHE A 83 -9.22 25.64 19.13
CA PHE A 83 -10.52 25.34 19.73
C PHE A 83 -11.59 26.37 19.31
N ASN A 84 -11.18 27.55 18.87
CA ASN A 84 -12.06 28.58 18.30
C ASN A 84 -11.41 29.30 17.10
N PRO A 85 -11.23 28.61 15.96
CA PRO A 85 -10.46 29.13 14.83
C PRO A 85 -11.17 30.25 14.06
N VAL A 86 -10.45 31.34 13.79
CA VAL A 86 -10.84 32.39 12.83
C VAL A 86 -10.01 32.26 11.56
N TYR A 87 -10.66 31.86 10.46
CA TYR A 87 -10.02 31.64 9.17
C TYR A 87 -9.96 32.91 8.29
N GLY A 88 -9.16 32.88 7.23
CA GLY A 88 -9.04 33.98 6.25
C GLY A 88 -7.75 34.83 6.37
N ALA A 89 -6.84 34.48 7.28
CA ALA A 89 -5.53 35.11 7.37
C ALA A 89 -4.72 34.94 6.07
N GLN A 90 -4.02 35.99 5.66
CA GLN A 90 -3.01 35.92 4.61
C GLN A 90 -1.72 35.25 5.14
N PRO A 91 -0.89 34.64 4.28
CA PRO A 91 0.42 34.15 4.69
C PRO A 91 1.31 35.29 5.18
N ASP A 92 2.14 35.03 6.20
CA ASP A 92 3.20 35.96 6.60
C ASP A 92 4.27 36.04 5.50
N TYR A 93 4.61 34.88 4.93
CA TYR A 93 5.44 34.75 3.74
C TYR A 93 5.20 33.41 3.05
N ILE A 94 5.48 33.35 1.76
CA ILE A 94 5.64 32.11 0.97
C ILE A 94 6.90 32.27 0.14
N THR A 95 7.79 31.29 0.19
CA THR A 95 9.04 31.29 -0.57
C THR A 95 9.23 29.99 -1.32
N LEU A 96 9.87 30.11 -2.49
CA LEU A 96 10.35 28.97 -3.27
C LEU A 96 11.59 28.40 -2.59
N TYR A 97 11.68 27.08 -2.43
CA TYR A 97 12.85 26.43 -1.84
C TYR A 97 13.44 25.30 -2.65
N SER A 98 12.67 24.76 -3.61
CA SER A 98 13.13 23.66 -4.45
C SER A 98 12.59 23.81 -5.86
N ARG A 99 13.43 23.49 -6.84
CA ARG A 99 13.04 23.34 -8.25
C ARG A 99 13.83 22.19 -8.83
N GLU A 100 13.22 21.02 -8.87
CA GLU A 100 13.92 19.79 -9.20
C GLU A 100 13.35 19.13 -10.45
N LYS A 101 14.19 18.28 -11.06
CA LYS A 101 13.79 17.36 -12.11
C LYS A 101 14.34 15.98 -11.77
N HIS A 102 13.44 15.03 -11.56
CA HIS A 102 13.76 13.64 -11.35
C HIS A 102 13.49 12.85 -12.63
N LYS A 103 14.42 11.99 -13.02
CA LYS A 103 14.25 11.02 -14.10
C LYS A 103 14.54 9.61 -13.61
N LEU A 104 13.76 8.65 -14.05
CA LEU A 104 14.00 7.23 -13.85
C LEU A 104 13.78 6.51 -15.17
N ARG A 105 14.77 5.72 -15.57
CA ARG A 105 14.69 4.81 -16.71
C ARG A 105 15.02 3.41 -16.24
N GLN A 106 14.22 2.44 -16.66
CA GLN A 106 14.47 1.04 -16.34
C GLN A 106 14.12 0.17 -17.54
N THR A 107 15.01 -0.76 -17.85
CA THR A 107 14.78 -1.83 -18.83
C THR A 107 14.94 -3.16 -18.10
N GLY A 108 13.90 -3.98 -18.15
CA GLY A 108 13.89 -5.31 -17.56
C GLY A 108 13.83 -6.41 -18.59
N TYR A 109 14.56 -7.49 -18.35
CA TYR A 109 14.48 -8.74 -19.09
C TYR A 109 14.11 -9.84 -18.10
N TYR A 110 13.10 -10.64 -18.42
CA TYR A 110 12.65 -11.68 -17.51
C TYR A 110 12.29 -12.97 -18.23
N LEU A 111 12.47 -14.06 -17.50
CA LEU A 111 12.10 -15.42 -17.87
C LEU A 111 11.44 -16.06 -16.65
N GLN A 112 10.35 -16.78 -16.89
CA GLN A 112 9.73 -17.66 -15.92
C GLN A 112 9.31 -18.96 -16.57
N ASP A 113 9.48 -20.05 -15.83
CA ASP A 113 8.86 -21.33 -16.11
C ASP A 113 7.92 -21.73 -14.97
N GLN A 114 6.68 -22.07 -15.32
CA GLN A 114 5.74 -22.76 -14.43
C GLN A 114 5.63 -24.22 -14.88
N MET A 115 6.10 -25.12 -14.03
CA MET A 115 6.10 -26.56 -14.33
C MET A 115 4.98 -27.24 -13.56
N SER A 116 4.19 -28.04 -14.27
CA SER A 116 3.18 -28.92 -13.70
C SER A 116 3.61 -30.36 -13.91
N TRP A 117 3.75 -31.12 -12.82
CA TRP A 117 4.08 -32.54 -12.86
C TRP A 117 3.20 -33.28 -11.86
N ASP A 118 2.27 -34.09 -12.36
CA ASP A 118 1.21 -34.72 -11.56
C ASP A 118 0.51 -33.67 -10.65
N ARG A 119 0.66 -33.79 -9.32
CA ARG A 119 0.11 -32.86 -8.32
C ARG A 119 1.06 -31.75 -7.91
N TRP A 120 2.30 -31.80 -8.37
CA TRP A 120 3.29 -30.77 -8.09
C TRP A 120 3.15 -29.59 -9.06
N ARG A 121 3.31 -28.40 -8.51
CA ARG A 121 3.42 -27.15 -9.25
C ARG A 121 4.69 -26.45 -8.81
N PHE A 122 5.58 -26.17 -9.76
CA PHE A 122 6.82 -25.44 -9.53
C PHE A 122 6.77 -24.12 -10.28
N THR A 123 7.42 -23.10 -9.75
CA THR A 123 7.65 -21.86 -10.48
C THR A 123 9.09 -21.43 -10.26
N LEU A 124 9.82 -21.19 -11.33
CA LEU A 124 11.16 -20.62 -11.30
C LEU A 124 11.17 -19.40 -12.20
N GLY A 125 11.66 -18.27 -11.68
CA GLY A 125 11.73 -17.03 -12.43
C GLY A 125 12.98 -16.23 -12.11
N GLY A 126 13.51 -15.57 -13.13
CA GLY A 126 14.65 -14.67 -13.05
C GLY A 126 14.38 -13.39 -13.82
N ARG A 127 14.91 -12.29 -13.32
CA ARG A 127 14.79 -10.98 -13.94
C ARG A 127 16.09 -10.20 -13.81
N TYR A 128 16.52 -9.58 -14.90
CA TYR A 128 17.64 -8.65 -14.93
C TYR A 128 17.13 -7.25 -15.24
N ASP A 129 17.43 -6.30 -14.35
CA ASP A 129 17.05 -4.90 -14.48
C ASP A 129 18.28 -4.03 -14.68
N ARG A 130 18.20 -3.11 -15.66
CA ARG A 130 19.12 -1.98 -15.82
C ARG A 130 18.38 -0.71 -15.49
N VAL A 131 18.88 0.06 -14.53
CA VAL A 131 18.24 1.26 -14.01
C VAL A 131 19.18 2.45 -14.07
N SER A 132 18.63 3.59 -14.47
CA SER A 132 19.28 4.89 -14.44
C SER A 132 18.36 5.88 -13.73
N VAL A 133 18.87 6.54 -12.70
CA VAL A 133 18.19 7.60 -11.94
C VAL A 133 18.98 8.89 -12.07
N SER A 134 18.29 10.00 -12.26
CA SER A 134 18.90 11.33 -12.36
C SER A 134 18.08 12.34 -11.57
N ASN A 135 18.71 12.99 -10.61
CA ASN A 135 18.16 14.11 -9.84
C ASN A 135 18.89 15.38 -10.25
N ILE A 136 18.15 16.39 -10.70
CA ILE A 136 18.69 17.67 -11.14
C ILE A 136 18.03 18.77 -10.31
N ASP A 137 18.80 19.46 -9.48
CA ASP A 137 18.37 20.66 -8.78
C ASP A 137 18.66 21.88 -9.67
N LYS A 138 17.60 22.53 -10.16
CA LYS A 138 17.70 23.70 -11.02
C LYS A 138 17.82 25.01 -10.25
N LEU A 139 17.61 24.99 -8.94
CA LEU A 139 17.75 26.17 -8.08
C LEU A 139 19.23 26.37 -7.72
N HIS A 140 19.95 25.28 -7.41
CA HIS A 140 21.36 25.30 -7.04
C HIS A 140 22.31 24.81 -8.15
N ASP A 141 21.78 24.52 -9.34
CA ASP A 141 22.52 24.02 -10.52
C ASP A 141 23.39 22.79 -10.22
N SER A 142 22.80 21.81 -9.52
CA SER A 142 23.47 20.57 -9.14
C SER A 142 22.77 19.34 -9.73
N ARG A 143 23.53 18.23 -9.84
CA ARG A 143 23.03 16.99 -10.43
C ARG A 143 23.65 15.77 -9.75
N SER A 144 22.82 14.77 -9.49
CA SER A 144 23.22 13.45 -9.02
C SER A 144 22.63 12.36 -9.90
N ASP A 145 23.47 11.46 -10.40
CA ASP A 145 23.08 10.35 -11.26
C ASP A 145 23.47 9.02 -10.63
N LEU A 146 22.65 7.99 -10.84
CA LEU A 146 22.89 6.64 -10.36
C LEU A 146 22.50 5.62 -11.42
N ASP A 147 23.48 4.85 -11.89
CA ASP A 147 23.25 3.70 -12.76
C ASP A 147 23.47 2.40 -11.98
N LYS A 148 22.48 1.50 -12.01
CA LYS A 148 22.52 0.21 -11.31
C LYS A 148 21.92 -0.92 -12.13
N ASN A 149 22.59 -2.06 -12.04
CA ASN A 149 22.08 -3.32 -12.56
C ASN A 149 21.70 -4.23 -11.39
N ASN A 150 20.63 -5.01 -11.53
CA ASN A 150 20.21 -5.95 -10.50
C ASN A 150 19.63 -7.23 -11.10
N VAL A 151 19.86 -8.36 -10.43
CA VAL A 151 19.18 -9.63 -10.71
C VAL A 151 18.21 -9.92 -9.56
N SER A 152 16.96 -10.18 -9.92
CA SER A 152 15.90 -10.62 -9.01
C SER A 152 15.46 -12.02 -9.41
N THR A 153 15.13 -12.86 -8.43
CA THR A 153 14.71 -14.25 -8.65
C THR A 153 13.48 -14.58 -7.81
N ARG A 154 12.72 -15.58 -8.27
CA ARG A 154 11.68 -16.24 -7.48
C ARG A 154 11.66 -17.74 -7.73
N ALA A 155 11.40 -18.48 -6.68
CA ALA A 155 11.17 -19.92 -6.71
C ALA A 155 9.98 -20.26 -5.82
N ALA A 156 9.06 -21.09 -6.30
CA ALA A 156 7.93 -21.58 -5.52
C ALA A 156 7.65 -23.05 -5.81
N LEU A 157 7.19 -23.75 -4.78
CA LEU A 157 6.77 -25.15 -4.81
C LEU A 157 5.39 -25.25 -4.17
N LEU A 158 4.47 -25.94 -4.84
CA LEU A 158 3.12 -26.22 -4.35
C LEU A 158 2.75 -27.66 -4.66
N TYR A 159 2.00 -28.30 -3.77
CA TYR A 159 1.43 -29.63 -3.99
C TYR A 159 -0.09 -29.56 -3.91
N LEU A 160 -0.81 -30.11 -4.87
CA LEU A 160 -2.28 -30.09 -4.93
C LEU A 160 -2.86 -31.44 -4.48
N PHE A 161 -3.49 -31.47 -3.31
CA PHE A 161 -4.26 -32.64 -2.86
C PHE A 161 -5.65 -32.68 -3.50
N ASP A 162 -6.20 -33.89 -3.67
CA ASP A 162 -7.52 -34.09 -4.30
C ASP A 162 -8.66 -33.41 -3.54
N ASN A 163 -8.51 -33.25 -2.23
CA ASN A 163 -9.50 -32.60 -1.39
C ASN A 163 -9.50 -31.06 -1.53
N GLY A 164 -8.65 -30.49 -2.38
CA GLY A 164 -8.53 -29.05 -2.61
C GLY A 164 -7.53 -28.32 -1.71
N VAL A 165 -6.81 -29.04 -0.83
CA VAL A 165 -5.74 -28.49 -0.01
C VAL A 165 -4.47 -28.34 -0.84
N ALA A 166 -3.78 -27.22 -0.71
CA ALA A 166 -2.56 -26.92 -1.44
C ALA A 166 -1.49 -26.23 -0.56
N PRO A 167 -0.62 -26.98 0.15
CA PRO A 167 0.54 -26.39 0.82
C PRO A 167 1.55 -25.88 -0.20
N TYR A 168 2.28 -24.83 0.18
CA TYR A 168 3.33 -24.25 -0.64
C TYR A 168 4.49 -23.68 0.18
N LEU A 169 5.64 -23.52 -0.48
CA LEU A 169 6.82 -22.82 -0.01
C LEU A 169 7.32 -21.93 -1.14
N SER A 170 7.73 -20.70 -0.83
CA SER A 170 8.28 -19.78 -1.80
C SER A 170 9.43 -18.94 -1.25
N TYR A 171 10.32 -18.58 -2.17
CA TYR A 171 11.39 -17.63 -1.97
C TYR A 171 11.35 -16.60 -3.08
N SER A 172 11.47 -15.32 -2.73
CA SER A 172 11.50 -14.24 -3.73
C SER A 172 12.44 -13.12 -3.29
N THR A 173 12.99 -12.42 -4.29
CA THR A 173 13.80 -11.23 -4.06
C THR A 173 13.16 -10.03 -4.75
N ALA A 174 13.30 -8.85 -4.16
CA ALA A 174 12.82 -7.59 -4.71
C ALA A 174 13.96 -6.58 -4.83
N PHE A 175 13.80 -5.64 -5.75
CA PHE A 175 14.70 -4.53 -5.99
C PHE A 175 13.90 -3.28 -6.29
N THR A 176 14.15 -2.21 -5.54
CA THR A 176 13.41 -0.96 -5.65
C THR A 176 14.40 0.20 -5.79
N PRO A 177 14.57 0.74 -7.02
CA PRO A 177 15.28 1.99 -7.22
C PRO A 177 14.65 3.13 -6.45
N THR A 178 15.45 4.09 -6.02
CA THR A 178 14.99 5.29 -5.31
C THR A 178 15.54 6.54 -5.98
N SER A 179 14.78 7.63 -5.88
CA SER A 179 15.22 8.99 -6.24
C SER A 179 15.48 9.84 -5.01
N PHE A 180 15.52 9.25 -3.82
CA PHE A 180 15.89 9.96 -2.59
C PHE A 180 17.39 10.18 -2.55
N ALA A 181 17.80 11.38 -2.14
CA ALA A 181 19.19 11.78 -2.01
C ALA A 181 19.56 12.00 -0.55
N ASP A 182 20.81 11.69 -0.20
CA ASP A 182 21.37 11.96 1.12
C ASP A 182 21.60 13.46 1.38
N GLU A 183 22.13 13.79 2.56
CA GLU A 183 22.46 15.16 2.96
C GLU A 183 23.45 15.87 2.01
N ASN A 184 24.26 15.09 1.28
CA ASN A 184 25.24 15.59 0.31
C ASN A 184 24.65 15.67 -1.10
N GLY A 185 23.36 15.36 -1.27
CA GLY A 185 22.67 15.36 -2.56
C GLY A 185 22.93 14.10 -3.40
N ASN A 186 23.55 13.05 -2.86
CA ASN A 186 23.80 11.81 -3.59
C ASN A 186 22.59 10.88 -3.56
N VAL A 187 22.15 10.38 -4.71
CA VAL A 187 21.07 9.39 -4.78
C VAL A 187 21.44 8.13 -4.00
N LEU A 188 20.53 7.68 -3.12
CA LEU A 188 20.73 6.51 -2.28
C LEU A 188 20.77 5.20 -3.09
N GLU A 189 21.51 4.22 -2.58
CA GLU A 189 21.50 2.86 -3.13
C GLU A 189 20.09 2.26 -3.13
N PRO A 190 19.72 1.46 -4.15
CA PRO A 190 18.40 0.84 -4.21
C PRO A 190 18.12 -0.09 -3.03
N MET A 191 16.85 -0.15 -2.64
CA MET A 191 16.38 -1.08 -1.62
C MET A 191 16.34 -2.50 -2.19
N LYS A 192 16.70 -3.49 -1.37
CA LYS A 192 16.62 -4.91 -1.73
C LYS A 192 15.77 -5.67 -0.72
N GLY A 193 14.86 -6.49 -1.22
CA GLY A 193 14.00 -7.36 -0.41
C GLY A 193 14.34 -8.82 -0.60
N LYS A 194 14.21 -9.62 0.45
CA LYS A 194 14.25 -11.09 0.41
C LYS A 194 13.12 -11.64 1.26
N GLN A 195 12.29 -12.48 0.68
CA GLN A 195 11.14 -13.08 1.35
C GLN A 195 11.24 -14.60 1.31
N TRP A 196 10.99 -15.21 2.47
CA TRP A 196 10.59 -16.60 2.59
C TRP A 196 9.13 -16.63 3.03
N GLU A 197 8.33 -17.48 2.41
CA GLU A 197 6.93 -17.67 2.77
C GLU A 197 6.54 -19.13 2.63
N ALA A 198 5.84 -19.65 3.62
CA ALA A 198 5.23 -20.97 3.57
C ALA A 198 3.76 -20.83 3.96
N GLY A 199 2.89 -21.60 3.32
CA GLY A 199 1.47 -21.49 3.59
C GLY A 199 0.66 -22.66 3.06
N VAL A 200 -0.64 -22.59 3.28
CA VAL A 200 -1.64 -23.53 2.79
C VAL A 200 -2.77 -22.73 2.19
N LYS A 201 -3.19 -23.12 0.99
CA LYS A 201 -4.44 -22.68 0.38
C LYS A 201 -5.44 -23.83 0.42
N TYR A 202 -6.72 -23.52 0.52
CA TYR A 202 -7.76 -24.53 0.56
C TYR A 202 -9.01 -24.05 -0.16
N GLU A 203 -9.41 -24.80 -1.18
CA GLU A 203 -10.67 -24.61 -1.90
C GLU A 203 -11.47 -25.92 -1.81
N PRO A 204 -12.45 -26.03 -0.89
CA PRO A 204 -13.22 -27.26 -0.72
C PRO A 204 -13.98 -27.64 -1.99
N LEU A 205 -13.94 -28.92 -2.35
CA LEU A 205 -14.69 -29.43 -3.50
C LEU A 205 -16.19 -29.20 -3.33
N GLY A 206 -16.82 -28.64 -4.37
CA GLY A 206 -18.26 -28.38 -4.42
C GLY A 206 -18.73 -27.17 -3.61
N TRP A 207 -17.81 -26.41 -3.01
CA TRP A 207 -18.13 -25.18 -2.27
C TRP A 207 -17.45 -24.00 -2.95
N ASN A 208 -18.17 -22.89 -3.13
CA ASN A 208 -17.56 -21.65 -3.62
C ASN A 208 -16.91 -20.90 -2.45
N SER A 209 -15.79 -21.42 -1.97
CA SER A 209 -15.05 -20.87 -0.83
C SER A 209 -13.56 -21.07 -0.99
N GLN A 210 -12.78 -20.10 -0.53
CA GLN A 210 -11.33 -20.12 -0.53
C GLN A 210 -10.82 -19.68 0.84
N PHE A 211 -9.84 -20.42 1.35
CA PHE A 211 -9.16 -20.14 2.59
C PHE A 211 -7.65 -20.12 2.35
N SER A 212 -6.95 -19.21 3.01
CA SER A 212 -5.49 -19.17 2.97
C SER A 212 -4.92 -18.93 4.36
N ALA A 213 -3.76 -19.55 4.61
CA ALA A 213 -2.97 -19.31 5.79
C ALA A 213 -1.49 -19.29 5.40
N ALA A 214 -0.76 -18.24 5.75
CA ALA A 214 0.64 -18.07 5.41
C ALA A 214 1.46 -17.58 6.60
N VAL A 215 2.72 -18.01 6.64
CA VAL A 215 3.75 -17.46 7.51
C VAL A 215 4.88 -16.93 6.65
N TYR A 216 5.39 -15.75 6.98
CA TYR A 216 6.42 -15.10 6.18
C TYR A 216 7.54 -14.49 7.01
N ARG A 217 8.68 -14.30 6.34
CA ARG A 217 9.79 -13.47 6.79
C ARG A 217 10.32 -12.68 5.61
N ILE A 218 10.31 -11.37 5.75
CA ILE A 218 10.80 -10.40 4.76
C ILE A 218 11.94 -9.62 5.40
N ASN A 219 13.11 -9.60 4.75
CA ASN A 219 14.19 -8.69 5.10
C ASN A 219 14.35 -7.68 3.99
N GLN A 220 14.35 -6.39 4.33
CA GLN A 220 14.59 -5.30 3.40
C GLN A 220 15.81 -4.51 3.86
N THR A 221 16.78 -4.34 2.95
CA THR A 221 18.03 -3.61 3.20
C THR A 221 18.09 -2.30 2.43
N ASN A 222 18.94 -1.38 2.89
CA ASN A 222 19.16 -0.05 2.31
C ASN A 222 17.91 0.83 2.27
N ILE A 223 17.06 0.74 3.30
CA ILE A 223 15.78 1.44 3.28
C ILE A 223 16.04 2.94 3.40
N ALA A 224 15.51 3.72 2.46
CA ALA A 224 15.55 5.16 2.54
C ALA A 224 14.53 5.64 3.58
N THR A 225 14.98 6.46 4.52
CA THR A 225 14.12 6.97 5.58
C THR A 225 14.54 8.37 5.98
N LYS A 226 13.58 9.15 6.46
CA LYS A 226 13.79 10.47 7.07
C LYS A 226 12.78 10.65 8.20
N GLU A 227 13.03 11.61 9.08
CA GLU A 227 12.08 12.08 10.08
C GLU A 227 11.70 13.53 9.76
N GLU A 228 10.41 13.79 9.65
CA GLU A 228 9.93 15.15 9.38
C GLU A 228 10.00 15.99 10.66
N PRO A 229 10.35 17.29 10.57
CA PRO A 229 10.57 18.07 9.34
C PRO A 229 12.06 18.31 8.98
N THR A 230 13.01 17.80 9.78
CA THR A 230 14.40 18.29 9.78
C THR A 230 15.41 17.39 9.09
N ASP A 231 15.12 16.11 8.90
CA ASP A 231 16.18 15.16 8.52
C ASP A 231 16.28 14.97 7.00
N PRO A 232 17.50 15.00 6.42
CA PRO A 232 17.72 14.51 5.07
C PRO A 232 17.45 13.00 5.00
N TYR A 233 17.20 12.47 3.80
CA TYR A 233 17.05 11.02 3.66
C TYR A 233 18.37 10.32 4.00
N ARG A 234 18.27 9.23 4.75
CA ARG A 234 19.38 8.31 5.01
C ARG A 234 19.00 6.89 4.68
N SER A 235 19.99 6.08 4.35
CA SER A 235 19.81 4.64 4.22
C SER A 235 19.96 4.00 5.61
N ILE A 236 18.90 3.37 6.12
CA ILE A 236 19.00 2.47 7.26
C ILE A 236 19.39 1.07 6.79
N GLY A 237 20.12 0.36 7.65
CA GLY A 237 20.73 -0.92 7.30
C GLY A 237 19.71 -1.98 6.87
N GLU A 238 18.83 -2.39 7.78
CA GLU A 238 17.92 -3.52 7.56
C GLU A 238 16.66 -3.41 8.43
N ILE A 239 15.48 -3.58 7.83
CA ILE A 239 14.23 -3.87 8.54
C ILE A 239 13.85 -5.33 8.25
N GLU A 240 13.36 -6.01 9.28
CA GLU A 240 12.81 -7.36 9.19
C GLU A 240 11.33 -7.32 9.56
N SER A 241 10.50 -7.93 8.71
CA SER A 241 9.07 -8.16 8.96
C SER A 241 8.80 -9.65 9.00
N LYS A 242 8.14 -10.12 10.06
CA LYS A 242 7.66 -11.50 10.18
C LYS A 242 6.18 -11.48 10.49
N GLY A 243 5.45 -12.44 9.97
CA GLY A 243 4.02 -12.43 10.19
C GLY A 243 3.31 -13.72 9.87
N VAL A 244 2.02 -13.65 10.19
CA VAL A 244 1.02 -14.65 9.86
C VAL A 244 -0.14 -13.93 9.18
N GLU A 245 -0.62 -14.47 8.08
CA GLU A 245 -1.81 -13.98 7.38
C GLU A 245 -2.80 -15.12 7.22
N LEU A 246 -4.06 -14.84 7.57
CA LEU A 246 -5.19 -15.74 7.41
C LEU A 246 -6.26 -15.00 6.60
N GLU A 247 -6.82 -15.65 5.59
CA GLU A 247 -7.88 -15.09 4.76
C GLU A 247 -8.96 -16.15 4.50
N ALA A 248 -10.21 -15.70 4.48
CA ALA A 248 -11.36 -16.51 4.13
C ALA A 248 -12.31 -15.70 3.25
N ILE A 249 -12.63 -16.23 2.08
CA ILE A 249 -13.69 -15.73 1.18
C ILE A 249 -14.64 -16.89 0.97
N SER A 250 -15.88 -16.77 1.43
CA SER A 250 -16.81 -17.90 1.45
C SER A 250 -18.22 -17.49 1.07
N HIS A 251 -18.79 -18.21 0.11
CA HIS A 251 -20.23 -18.24 -0.14
C HIS A 251 -20.82 -19.33 0.76
N LEU A 252 -21.20 -18.95 1.97
CA LEU A 252 -21.76 -19.88 2.97
C LEU A 252 -23.12 -20.46 2.52
N SER A 253 -23.85 -19.71 1.68
CA SER A 253 -25.03 -20.16 0.95
C SER A 253 -25.26 -19.26 -0.28
N ASP A 254 -26.34 -19.50 -1.03
CA ASP A 254 -26.75 -18.65 -2.16
C ASP A 254 -27.09 -17.20 -1.74
N SER A 255 -27.40 -17.01 -0.45
CA SER A 255 -27.76 -15.72 0.13
C SER A 255 -26.69 -15.13 1.03
N VAL A 256 -25.80 -15.94 1.63
CA VAL A 256 -24.86 -15.47 2.64
C VAL A 256 -23.43 -15.52 2.11
N ARG A 257 -22.74 -14.38 2.13
CA ARG A 257 -21.31 -14.28 1.79
C ARG A 257 -20.53 -13.72 2.98
N LEU A 258 -19.37 -14.31 3.22
CA LEU A 258 -18.42 -13.94 4.25
C LEU A 258 -17.07 -13.61 3.62
N GLN A 259 -16.47 -12.51 4.08
CA GLN A 259 -15.05 -12.23 3.89
C GLN A 259 -14.43 -11.97 5.26
N ALA A 260 -13.32 -12.60 5.57
CA ALA A 260 -12.61 -12.37 6.82
C ALA A 260 -11.10 -12.44 6.59
N ALA A 261 -10.36 -11.59 7.31
CA ALA A 261 -8.92 -11.59 7.28
C ALA A 261 -8.35 -11.31 8.67
N TYR A 262 -7.22 -11.93 8.97
CA TYR A 262 -6.42 -11.64 10.14
C TYR A 262 -4.95 -11.58 9.76
N THR A 263 -4.26 -10.56 10.26
CA THR A 263 -2.84 -10.34 10.02
C THR A 263 -2.14 -10.08 11.34
N TYR A 264 -1.10 -10.87 11.61
CA TYR A 264 -0.09 -10.59 12.62
C TYR A 264 1.19 -10.14 11.93
N THR A 265 1.74 -8.97 12.29
CA THR A 265 2.98 -8.45 11.72
C THR A 265 3.90 -7.92 12.82
N ASP A 266 5.09 -8.52 12.97
CA ASP A 266 6.18 -7.98 13.77
C ASP A 266 7.28 -7.44 12.86
N ILE A 267 7.27 -6.12 12.67
CA ILE A 267 8.26 -5.40 11.87
C ILE A 267 9.21 -4.60 12.78
N ARG A 268 10.51 -4.76 12.57
CA ARG A 268 11.55 -4.15 13.42
C ARG A 268 12.75 -3.66 12.65
N TYR A 269 13.38 -2.61 13.16
CA TYR A 269 14.70 -2.17 12.72
C TYR A 269 15.76 -3.18 13.16
N LYS A 270 16.15 -4.09 12.26
CA LYS A 270 17.12 -5.15 12.55
C LYS A 270 18.55 -4.63 12.57
N LYS A 271 18.88 -3.66 11.70
CA LYS A 271 20.14 -2.90 11.72
C LYS A 271 19.82 -1.42 11.52
N SER A 272 20.06 -0.61 12.54
CA SER A 272 19.90 0.85 12.53
C SER A 272 20.84 1.50 13.54
N SER A 273 20.66 2.78 13.86
CA SER A 273 21.35 3.44 14.97
C SER A 273 21.08 2.73 16.31
N PRO A 274 21.99 2.84 17.30
CA PRO A 274 21.84 2.16 18.59
C PRO A 274 20.51 2.42 19.30
N GLN A 275 19.91 3.59 19.11
CA GLN A 275 18.66 4.00 19.73
C GLN A 275 17.42 3.36 19.06
N GLU A 276 17.51 3.06 17.75
CA GLU A 276 16.41 2.50 16.95
C GLU A 276 16.49 0.98 16.80
N GLN A 277 17.69 0.40 16.93
CA GLN A 277 17.87 -1.03 16.69
C GLN A 277 16.98 -1.88 17.63
N GLY A 278 16.23 -2.80 17.05
CA GLY A 278 15.27 -3.66 17.74
C GLY A 278 13.90 -3.03 18.01
N LYS A 279 13.74 -1.71 17.77
CA LYS A 279 12.47 -1.01 17.87
C LYS A 279 11.53 -1.42 16.74
N ARG A 280 10.23 -1.28 16.98
CA ARG A 280 9.19 -1.52 15.98
C ARG A 280 9.15 -0.36 15.00
N ALA A 281 8.91 -0.68 13.73
CA ALA A 281 8.63 0.35 12.75
C ALA A 281 7.30 1.06 13.06
N VAL A 282 7.28 2.36 12.84
CA VAL A 282 6.05 3.18 12.90
C VAL A 282 5.08 2.76 11.79
N TYR A 283 3.80 3.12 11.94
CA TYR A 283 2.69 2.83 11.00
C TYR A 283 2.30 1.36 10.81
N ALA A 284 2.97 0.43 11.48
CA ALA A 284 2.74 -0.99 11.29
C ALA A 284 2.01 -1.61 12.49
N PRO A 285 0.67 -1.77 12.42
CA PRO A 285 -0.09 -2.40 13.49
C PRO A 285 0.28 -3.87 13.60
N ARG A 286 0.51 -4.34 14.84
CA ARG A 286 0.91 -5.73 15.06
C ARG A 286 -0.20 -6.73 14.80
N ASN A 287 -1.45 -6.34 15.04
CA ASN A 287 -2.62 -7.16 14.74
C ASN A 287 -3.61 -6.32 13.96
N GLN A 288 -4.14 -6.89 12.89
CA GLN A 288 -5.27 -6.36 12.15
C GLN A 288 -6.26 -7.50 11.93
N ALA A 289 -7.54 -7.21 12.06
CA ALA A 289 -8.59 -8.17 11.77
C ALA A 289 -9.76 -7.47 11.08
N SER A 290 -10.33 -8.10 10.09
CA SER A 290 -11.57 -7.66 9.46
C SER A 290 -12.50 -8.83 9.22
N ALA A 291 -13.79 -8.55 9.30
CA ALA A 291 -14.82 -9.49 8.88
C ALA A 291 -15.96 -8.69 8.25
N TRP A 292 -16.51 -9.20 7.16
CA TRP A 292 -17.62 -8.63 6.42
C TRP A 292 -18.59 -9.75 6.08
N LEU A 293 -19.85 -9.56 6.47
CA LEU A 293 -20.93 -10.48 6.19
C LEU A 293 -21.99 -9.75 5.35
N SER A 294 -22.43 -10.36 4.27
CA SER A 294 -23.56 -9.87 3.48
C SER A 294 -24.63 -10.94 3.31
N TYR A 295 -25.88 -10.51 3.36
CA TYR A 295 -27.06 -11.33 3.16
C TYR A 295 -27.93 -10.74 2.05
N ASP A 296 -28.14 -11.51 0.99
CA ASP A 296 -29.06 -11.20 -0.10
C ASP A 296 -30.41 -11.90 0.15
N VAL A 297 -31.48 -11.14 0.25
CA VAL A 297 -32.86 -11.65 0.28
C VAL A 297 -33.26 -12.06 -1.15
N LYS A 298 -33.50 -13.35 -1.34
CA LYS A 298 -33.82 -13.94 -2.64
C LYS A 298 -35.30 -14.21 -2.88
N SER A 299 -36.15 -14.03 -1.87
CA SER A 299 -37.59 -14.31 -2.00
C SER A 299 -38.43 -13.53 -0.98
N GLY A 300 -39.72 -13.40 -1.28
CA GLY A 300 -40.71 -12.75 -0.43
C GLY A 300 -40.76 -11.23 -0.62
N LEU A 301 -41.38 -10.52 0.33
CA LEU A 301 -41.66 -9.09 0.22
C LEU A 301 -40.42 -8.19 0.14
N LEU A 302 -39.24 -8.72 0.52
CA LEU A 302 -37.98 -8.00 0.52
C LEU A 302 -36.99 -8.54 -0.53
N GLU A 303 -37.47 -9.33 -1.50
CA GLU A 303 -36.64 -9.79 -2.61
C GLU A 303 -35.90 -8.61 -3.27
N GLY A 304 -34.62 -8.80 -3.55
CA GLY A 304 -33.72 -7.76 -4.07
C GLY A 304 -32.99 -6.96 -2.99
N LEU A 305 -33.32 -7.13 -1.70
CA LEU A 305 -32.62 -6.48 -0.59
C LEU A 305 -31.28 -7.18 -0.29
N THR A 306 -30.22 -6.39 -0.20
CA THR A 306 -28.91 -6.80 0.31
C THR A 306 -28.60 -6.04 1.59
N LEU A 307 -28.32 -6.77 2.67
CA LEU A 307 -27.82 -6.22 3.93
C LEU A 307 -26.39 -6.68 4.13
N GLY A 308 -25.46 -5.74 4.34
CA GLY A 308 -24.09 -6.09 4.68
C GLY A 308 -23.58 -5.29 5.86
N SER A 309 -22.75 -5.91 6.68
CA SER A 309 -22.04 -5.22 7.75
C SER A 309 -20.68 -5.86 7.97
N GLY A 310 -19.72 -5.05 8.38
CA GLY A 310 -18.40 -5.53 8.73
C GLY A 310 -17.78 -4.75 9.87
N ILE A 311 -16.75 -5.38 10.42
CA ILE A 311 -15.91 -4.85 11.49
C ILE A 311 -14.46 -4.78 10.99
N ARG A 312 -13.76 -3.74 11.41
CA ARG A 312 -12.32 -3.58 11.17
C ARG A 312 -11.64 -3.23 12.48
N TYR A 313 -10.73 -4.07 12.94
CA TYR A 313 -9.89 -3.86 14.11
C TYR A 313 -8.46 -3.58 13.68
N VAL A 314 -7.88 -2.53 14.27
CA VAL A 314 -6.46 -2.18 14.10
C VAL A 314 -5.85 -2.01 15.47
N ASN A 315 -4.81 -2.78 15.75
CA ASN A 315 -4.02 -2.65 16.95
C ASN A 315 -3.26 -1.32 16.97
N GLY A 316 -3.11 -0.72 18.14
CA GLY A 316 -2.34 0.49 18.35
C GLY A 316 -0.93 0.42 17.76
N VAL A 317 -0.53 1.50 17.08
CA VAL A 317 0.80 1.67 16.48
C VAL A 317 1.65 2.61 17.32
N THR A 318 2.97 2.39 17.31
CA THR A 318 3.90 3.32 17.94
C THR A 318 3.90 4.65 17.18
N SER A 319 3.85 5.78 17.88
CA SER A 319 3.73 7.12 17.28
C SER A 319 5.09 7.77 16.96
N ASP A 320 6.19 7.11 17.32
CA ASP A 320 7.56 7.57 17.11
C ASP A 320 8.52 6.38 16.97
N ARG A 321 9.67 6.61 16.33
CA ARG A 321 10.68 5.58 16.01
C ARG A 321 11.37 5.01 17.25
N LEU A 322 11.46 5.80 18.33
CA LEU A 322 12.00 5.36 19.61
C LEU A 322 10.99 4.51 20.41
N ASN A 323 9.75 4.42 19.93
CA ASN A 323 8.61 3.75 20.53
C ASN A 323 8.33 4.26 21.96
N THR A 324 8.43 5.57 22.17
CA THR A 324 8.12 6.22 23.46
C THR A 324 6.62 6.28 23.73
N HIS A 325 5.79 6.35 22.68
CA HIS A 325 4.34 6.35 22.79
C HIS A 325 3.68 5.37 21.81
N THR A 326 2.50 4.88 22.18
CA THR A 326 1.67 3.98 21.36
C THR A 326 0.24 4.51 21.32
N LEU A 327 -0.28 4.65 20.11
CA LEU A 327 -1.67 5.04 19.89
C LEU A 327 -2.63 3.95 20.38
N PRO A 328 -3.83 4.31 20.85
CA PRO A 328 -4.83 3.31 21.22
C PRO A 328 -5.29 2.53 19.99
N SER A 329 -5.58 1.24 20.19
CA SER A 329 -6.26 0.42 19.19
C SER A 329 -7.65 0.97 18.88
N TYR A 330 -8.13 0.74 17.67
CA TYR A 330 -9.48 1.14 17.28
C TYR A 330 -10.20 0.03 16.53
N THR A 331 -11.53 0.10 16.60
CA THR A 331 -12.45 -0.79 15.90
C THR A 331 -13.47 0.10 15.21
N LEU A 332 -13.72 -0.16 13.94
CA LEU A 332 -14.74 0.51 13.14
C LEU A 332 -15.78 -0.52 12.73
N VAL A 333 -17.02 -0.05 12.61
CA VAL A 333 -18.14 -0.83 12.06
C VAL A 333 -18.59 -0.13 10.80
N ASP A 334 -18.81 -0.90 9.74
CA ASP A 334 -19.30 -0.43 8.47
C ASP A 334 -20.57 -1.20 8.09
N MET A 335 -21.43 -0.58 7.30
CA MET A 335 -22.72 -1.15 6.90
C MET A 335 -23.07 -0.75 5.46
N VAL A 336 -23.76 -1.65 4.76
CA VAL A 336 -24.42 -1.38 3.49
C VAL A 336 -25.86 -1.87 3.52
N VAL A 337 -26.74 -1.10 2.90
CA VAL A 337 -28.09 -1.53 2.54
C VAL A 337 -28.25 -1.27 1.05
N GLY A 338 -28.45 -2.32 0.26
CA GLY A 338 -28.69 -2.26 -1.17
C GLY A 338 -30.07 -2.81 -1.52
N TYR A 339 -30.67 -2.34 -2.61
CA TYR A 339 -31.92 -2.85 -3.13
C TYR A 339 -31.90 -2.87 -4.66
N ASP A 340 -32.07 -4.04 -5.25
CA ASP A 340 -32.36 -4.22 -6.67
C ASP A 340 -33.84 -3.95 -6.92
N LEU A 341 -34.13 -2.82 -7.57
CA LEU A 341 -35.48 -2.34 -7.82
C LEU A 341 -36.16 -3.09 -8.99
N SER A 342 -35.45 -3.98 -9.67
CA SER A 342 -36.04 -4.88 -10.67
C SER A 342 -37.12 -5.77 -10.04
N SER A 343 -36.95 -6.13 -8.76
CA SER A 343 -37.92 -6.89 -7.96
C SER A 343 -39.29 -6.20 -7.83
N ILE A 344 -39.36 -4.87 -7.98
CA ILE A 344 -40.59 -4.07 -7.93
C ILE A 344 -40.95 -3.44 -9.29
N GLY A 345 -40.36 -3.95 -10.38
CA GLY A 345 -40.69 -3.56 -11.75
C GLY A 345 -39.84 -2.43 -12.35
N LEU A 346 -38.80 -1.94 -11.65
CA LEU A 346 -37.86 -0.94 -12.18
C LEU A 346 -36.58 -1.63 -12.68
N ASN A 347 -36.70 -2.32 -13.81
CA ASN A 347 -35.64 -3.19 -14.34
C ASN A 347 -34.31 -2.46 -14.58
N GLY A 348 -33.23 -3.06 -14.09
CA GLY A 348 -31.86 -2.57 -14.25
C GLY A 348 -31.48 -1.44 -13.29
N LEU A 349 -32.41 -0.98 -12.43
CA LEU A 349 -32.16 0.08 -11.47
C LEU A 349 -31.83 -0.52 -10.09
N SER A 350 -30.78 -0.01 -9.45
CA SER A 350 -30.44 -0.40 -8.07
C SER A 350 -30.08 0.83 -7.23
N ALA A 351 -30.46 0.79 -5.95
CA ALA A 351 -30.12 1.81 -4.97
C ALA A 351 -29.26 1.20 -3.86
N GLN A 352 -28.32 1.97 -3.33
CA GLN A 352 -27.43 1.52 -2.26
C GLN A 352 -27.10 2.68 -1.32
N LEU A 353 -27.07 2.37 -0.03
CA LEU A 353 -26.62 3.25 1.04
C LEU A 353 -25.43 2.59 1.75
N ASN A 354 -24.29 3.28 1.76
CA ASN A 354 -23.09 2.87 2.46
C ASN A 354 -22.87 3.77 3.67
N VAL A 355 -22.57 3.16 4.82
CA VAL A 355 -22.23 3.87 6.04
C VAL A 355 -20.89 3.34 6.55
N ASN A 356 -19.87 4.19 6.47
CA ASN A 356 -18.53 3.88 6.98
C ASN A 356 -18.34 4.52 8.36
N ASN A 357 -17.66 3.83 9.28
CA ASN A 357 -17.52 4.26 10.67
C ASN A 357 -18.89 4.58 11.31
N LEU A 358 -19.79 3.59 11.30
CA LEU A 358 -21.19 3.70 11.74
C LEU A 358 -21.34 4.26 13.17
N THR A 359 -20.41 3.90 14.06
CA THR A 359 -20.39 4.36 15.46
C THR A 359 -19.85 5.78 15.64
N ASP A 360 -19.46 6.44 14.55
CA ASP A 360 -18.87 7.79 14.55
C ASP A 360 -17.68 7.93 15.51
N LYS A 361 -16.82 6.90 15.50
CA LYS A 361 -15.67 6.84 16.39
C LYS A 361 -14.67 7.91 15.99
N ARG A 362 -14.27 8.74 16.96
CA ARG A 362 -13.13 9.65 16.85
C ARG A 362 -11.86 8.93 17.29
N TYR A 363 -10.86 8.87 16.42
CA TYR A 363 -9.62 8.16 16.68
C TYR A 363 -8.46 8.78 15.90
N VAL A 364 -7.24 8.57 16.39
CA VAL A 364 -6.00 8.91 15.68
C VAL A 364 -5.55 7.66 14.93
N ALA A 365 -5.46 7.75 13.60
CA ALA A 365 -5.13 6.61 12.76
C ALA A 365 -3.62 6.31 12.76
N ALA A 366 -2.80 7.37 12.74
CA ALA A 366 -1.35 7.28 12.70
C ALA A 366 -0.71 8.58 13.16
N CYS A 367 0.56 8.52 13.56
CA CYS A 367 1.41 9.68 13.75
C CYS A 367 2.73 9.48 13.00
N ASN A 368 3.20 10.53 12.34
CA ASN A 368 4.54 10.57 11.75
C ASN A 368 5.61 10.82 12.82
N SER A 369 5.32 11.78 13.69
CA SER A 369 6.05 12.03 14.93
C SER A 369 5.08 12.45 16.02
N LEU A 370 5.57 12.69 17.23
CA LEU A 370 4.76 13.19 18.33
C LEU A 370 4.13 14.57 18.04
N SER A 371 4.63 15.29 17.04
CA SER A 371 4.10 16.58 16.61
C SER A 371 3.10 16.48 15.45
N TYR A 372 3.03 15.34 14.76
CA TYR A 372 2.22 15.17 13.55
C TYR A 372 1.39 13.88 13.63
N CYS A 373 0.16 14.02 14.11
CA CYS A 373 -0.82 12.95 14.20
C CYS A 373 -2.03 13.23 13.31
N TYR A 374 -2.61 12.17 12.75
CA TYR A 374 -3.70 12.25 11.78
C TYR A 374 -4.93 11.57 12.33
N PHE A 375 -6.03 12.33 12.41
CA PHE A 375 -7.33 11.74 12.72
C PHE A 375 -7.75 10.79 11.59
N GLY A 376 -8.34 9.67 11.98
CA GLY A 376 -9.01 8.81 11.02
C GLY A 376 -10.33 9.41 10.56
N ALA A 377 -10.85 8.90 9.44
CA ALA A 377 -12.09 9.40 8.86
C ALA A 377 -13.27 9.25 9.83
N GLU A 378 -14.06 10.32 9.94
CA GLU A 378 -15.34 10.34 10.65
C GLU A 378 -16.41 9.51 9.91
N ARG A 379 -17.61 9.44 10.47
CA ARG A 379 -18.71 8.74 9.81
C ARG A 379 -19.01 9.34 8.44
N SER A 380 -19.08 8.48 7.43
CA SER A 380 -19.48 8.87 6.07
C SER A 380 -20.71 8.08 5.64
N ILE A 381 -21.68 8.77 5.05
CA ILE A 381 -22.92 8.20 4.54
C ILE A 381 -23.02 8.55 3.05
N VAL A 382 -22.99 7.54 2.19
CA VAL A 382 -23.01 7.71 0.74
C VAL A 382 -24.17 6.92 0.15
N GLY A 383 -25.13 7.64 -0.43
CA GLY A 383 -26.19 7.06 -1.25
C GLY A 383 -25.80 7.05 -2.72
N SER A 384 -26.08 5.95 -3.42
CA SER A 384 -25.87 5.82 -4.86
C SER A 384 -27.08 5.15 -5.51
N VAL A 385 -27.37 5.59 -6.73
CA VAL A 385 -28.34 4.94 -7.62
C VAL A 385 -27.60 4.63 -8.92
N SER A 386 -27.72 3.41 -9.40
CA SER A 386 -27.12 2.97 -10.65
C SER A 386 -28.18 2.36 -11.56
N TRP A 387 -27.98 2.55 -12.86
CA TRP A 387 -28.83 1.96 -13.90
C TRP A 387 -27.96 1.22 -14.90
N ALA A 388 -28.30 -0.04 -15.16
CA ALA A 388 -27.71 -0.87 -16.20
C ALA A 388 -28.71 -1.01 -17.37
N PHE A 389 -28.21 -0.85 -18.60
CA PHE A 389 -28.96 -0.95 -19.85
C PHE A 389 -28.97 -2.38 -20.40
#